data_AF-A0A0F9N5U2-F1
#
_entry.id   AF-A0A0F9N5U2-F1
#
_cell.length_a   1.000
_cell.length_b   1.000
_cell.length_c   1.000
_cell.angle_alpha   90.00
_cell.angle_beta   90.00
_cell.angle_gamma   90.00
#
_symmetry.space_group_name_H-M   'P 1'
#
loop_
_entity.id
_entity.type
_entity.pdbx_description
1 polymer ?
#
loop_
_entity_poly.entity_id
_entity_poly.type
_entity_poly.pdbx_seq_one_letter_code
_entity_poly.pdbx_strand_id
1 'polypeptide(L)' 'MMIEGLTKFQLKKRLNYLEKTRPNSRWIKYIKYQLRQN' A
#
# COMPACT_ATOMS: atom_id res chain seq x y z
N MET A 1 8.92 -12.62 17.25
CA MET A 1 8.35 -11.34 16.80
C MET A 1 8.28 -11.37 15.28
N MET A 2 7.11 -11.64 14.69
CA MET A 2 6.94 -11.34 13.28
C MET A 2 6.96 -9.81 13.17
N ILE A 3 7.90 -9.26 12.40
CA ILE A 3 7.78 -7.89 11.90
C ILE A 3 6.65 -7.98 10.87
N GLU A 4 5.40 -8.03 11.33
CA GLU A 4 4.26 -8.13 10.43
C GLU A 4 4.20 -6.82 9.65
N GLY A 5 4.62 -6.90 8.39
CA GLY A 5 4.34 -5.86 7.42
C GLY A 5 2.85 -5.52 7.41
N LEU A 6 2.53 -4.32 6.93
CA LEU A 6 1.14 -3.85 6.84
C LEU A 6 0.23 -4.94 6.25
N THR A 7 -0.87 -5.23 6.93
CA THR A 7 -1.84 -6.22 6.44
C THR A 7 -2.40 -5.78 5.08
N LYS A 8 -2.88 -6.74 4.27
CA LYS A 8 -3.51 -6.46 2.96
C LYS A 8 -4.60 -5.39 3.04
N PHE A 9 -5.34 -5.36 4.14
CA PHE A 9 -6.34 -4.33 4.43
C PHE A 9 -5.72 -2.93 4.64
N GLN A 10 -4.67 -2.84 5.44
CA GLN A 10 -3.95 -1.59 5.69
C GLN A 10 -3.28 -1.07 4.41
N LEU A 11 -2.70 -1.96 3.59
CA LEU A 11 -2.13 -1.61 2.28
C LEU A 11 -3.20 -1.05 1.34
N LYS A 12 -4.39 -1.67 1.26
CA LYS A 12 -5.52 -1.14 0.48
C LYS A 12 -5.99 0.23 0.98
N LYS A 13 -6.13 0.40 2.30
CA LYS A 13 -6.53 1.69 2.90
C LYS A 13 -5.51 2.79 2.56
N ARG A 14 -4.22 2.46 2.62
CA ARG A 14 -3.13 3.38 2.31
C ARG A 14 -3.03 3.69 0.82
N LEU A 15 -3.30 2.71 -0.04
CA LEU A 15 -3.39 2.90 -1.48
C LEU A 15 -4.50 3.90 -1.83
N ASN A 16 -5.71 3.68 -1.31
CA ASN A 16 -6.86 4.55 -1.58
C ASN A 16 -6.63 5.98 -1.08
N TYR A 17 -6.03 6.13 0.12
CA TYR A 17 -5.64 7.44 0.63
C TYR A 17 -4.63 8.15 -0.29
N LEU A 18 -3.61 7.44 -0.76
CA LEU A 18 -2.58 8.00 -1.62
C LEU A 18 -3.13 8.31 -3.02
N GLU A 19 -3.98 7.49 -3.59
CA GLU A 19 -4.62 7.75 -4.89
C GLU A 19 -5.50 9.02 -4.83
N LYS A 20 -6.14 9.29 -3.69
CA LYS A 20 -6.97 10.50 -3.49
C LYS A 20 -6.17 11.77 -3.18
N THR A 21 -5.10 11.66 -2.40
CA THR A 21 -4.36 12.84 -1.89
C THR A 21 -3.10 13.15 -2.69
N ARG A 22 -2.44 12.12 -3.23
CA ARG A 22 -1.15 12.22 -3.93
C ARG A 22 -1.06 11.17 -5.04
N PRO A 23 -1.85 11.29 -6.13
CA PRO A 23 -1.94 10.30 -7.19
C PRO A 23 -0.59 10.01 -7.89
N ASN A 24 0.35 10.97 -7.85
CA ASN A 24 1.70 10.82 -8.43
C ASN A 24 2.73 10.25 -7.44
N SER A 25 2.31 9.78 -6.26
CA SER A 25 3.23 9.24 -5.26
C SER A 25 3.87 7.94 -5.72
N ARG A 26 5.21 7.87 -5.67
CA ARG A 26 5.98 6.64 -5.95
C ARG A 26 5.57 5.47 -5.05
N TRP A 27 5.00 5.78 -3.88
CA TRP A 27 4.46 4.80 -2.94
C TRP A 27 3.25 4.03 -3.46
N ILE A 28 2.46 4.58 -4.39
CA ILE A 28 1.33 3.87 -5.02
C ILE A 28 1.83 2.65 -5.78
N LYS A 29 2.93 2.78 -6.54
CA LYS A 29 3.55 1.68 -7.27
C LYS A 29 4.09 0.60 -6.33
N TYR A 30 4.72 1.03 -5.24
CA TYR A 30 5.22 0.13 -4.20
C TYR A 30 4.10 -0.65 -3.50
N ILE A 31 3.02 0.02 -3.10
CA ILE A 31 1.89 -0.62 -2.43
C ILE A 31 1.14 -1.56 -3.37
N LYS A 32 0.97 -1.20 -4.65
CA LYS A 32 0.40 -2.11 -5.68
C LYS A 32 1.25 -3.37 -5.86
N TYR A 33 2.57 -3.24 -5.83
CA TYR A 33 3.47 -4.40 -5.91
C TYR A 33 3.35 -5.31 -4.68
N GLN A 34 3.37 -4.73 -3.48
CA GLN A 34 3.20 -5.46 -2.22
C GLN A 34 1.83 -6.19 -2.16
N LEU A 35 0.77 -5.56 -2.65
CA LEU A 35 -0.56 -6.19 -2.76
C LEU A 35 -0.64 -7.33 -3.79
N ARG A 36 0.30 -7.41 -4.74
CA ARG A 36 0.36 -8.47 -5.76
C ARG A 36 1.16 -9.68 -5.29
N GLN A 37 2.17 -9.48 -4.44
CA GLN A 37 2.99 -10.55 -3.86
C GLN A 37 2.26 -11.32 -2.74
N ASN A 38 1.15 -10.78 -2.23
CA ASN A 38 0.46 -11.22 -1.02
C ASN A 38 -1.02 -11.55 -1.28
#